data_AF-I4ABW9-F1
#
_entry.id   AF-I4ABW9-F1
#
_cell.length_a   1.000
_cell.length_b   1.000
_cell.length_c   1.000
_cell.angle_alpha   90.00
_cell.angle_beta   90.00
_cell.angle_gamma   90.00
#
_symmetry.space_group_name_H-M   'P 1'
#
loop_
_entity.id
_entity.type
_entity.pdbx_description
1 polymer ?
#
loop_
_entity_poly.entity_id
_entity_poly.type
_entity_poly.pdbx_seq_one_letter_code
_entity_poly.pdbx_strand_id
1 'polypeptide(L)'
;MTVSGGFGVSVSRTTNTNGYFNFGITPSVIGGPYTLHYSVTSSSGNYAVSHNTLTVTAPLVIPTDKILEGVSIAGQIGTMPNMATANPNGIGVGRSLAKEYWTGGGSTVFLKPQRGYFDGADTWTYVNAPNLLPSNIKQGVNLFGVTGTYLGTVPTHGSKEWTTPGTYSFTVPEGVNSIFALIQAGGGGGGGNTPGQVGGGGGGGGGYGVFSIPVTPGQILPIVVGSGGLGGTINYYDGSKWTGATAGQDGGNSSVGSYSCTGGKGGSPGGSYPYGGLGGIGNSYGRNGTPGTQGEYYSPSNGLGGAGGMNNYGTGGMGSGTYSTKENGDGNDGSCGRVVVFW
;
A
#
# COMPACT_ATOMS: atom_id res chain seq x y z
N MET A 1 -68.05 -33.09 -39.97
CA MET A 1 -68.73 -31.82 -40.29
C MET A 1 -70.21 -32.01 -40.00
N THR A 2 -70.81 -31.12 -39.21
CA THR A 2 -72.24 -31.14 -38.89
C THR A 2 -72.89 -30.02 -39.68
N VAL A 3 -73.91 -30.32 -40.49
CA VAL A 3 -74.66 -29.29 -41.23
C VAL A 3 -76.10 -29.33 -40.74
N SER A 4 -76.62 -28.17 -40.32
CA SER A 4 -78.00 -27.98 -39.88
C SER A 4 -78.77 -27.12 -40.89
N GLY A 5 -80.08 -27.31 -41.01
CA GLY A 5 -80.94 -26.47 -41.86
C GLY A 5 -81.54 -27.15 -43.10
N GLY A 6 -81.72 -28.48 -43.10
CA GLY A 6 -82.44 -29.18 -44.17
C GLY A 6 -81.61 -29.52 -45.42
N PHE A 7 -80.28 -29.43 -45.36
CA PHE A 7 -79.39 -29.79 -46.45
C PHE A 7 -78.91 -31.25 -46.36
N GLY A 8 -78.86 -31.95 -47.50
CA GLY A 8 -78.10 -33.19 -47.63
C GLY A 8 -76.63 -32.89 -47.94
N VAL A 9 -75.70 -33.56 -47.26
CA VAL A 9 -74.25 -33.35 -47.48
C VAL A 9 -73.57 -34.68 -47.73
N SER A 10 -72.74 -34.73 -48.76
CA SER A 10 -71.81 -35.82 -49.00
C SER A 10 -70.38 -35.26 -49.11
N VAL A 11 -69.45 -35.95 -48.45
CA VAL A 11 -68.01 -35.63 -48.52
C VAL A 11 -67.31 -36.82 -49.15
N SER A 12 -66.47 -36.61 -50.16
CA SER A 12 -65.66 -37.68 -50.70
C SER A 12 -64.71 -38.20 -49.61
N ARG A 13 -64.66 -39.51 -49.38
CA ARG A 13 -63.73 -40.12 -48.39
C ARG A 13 -62.28 -40.14 -48.88
N THR A 14 -62.05 -39.74 -50.11
CA THR A 14 -60.75 -39.66 -50.77
C THR A 14 -60.58 -38.30 -51.42
N THR A 15 -59.33 -37.85 -51.52
CA THR A 15 -58.97 -36.63 -52.24
C THR A 15 -58.97 -36.87 -53.75
N ASN A 16 -59.16 -35.80 -54.53
CA ASN A 16 -58.96 -35.83 -55.97
C ASN A 16 -57.46 -35.87 -56.30
N THR A 17 -57.12 -35.94 -57.59
CA THR A 17 -55.73 -35.98 -58.10
C THR A 17 -54.87 -34.78 -57.68
N ASN A 18 -55.50 -33.68 -57.25
CA ASN A 18 -54.82 -32.49 -56.74
C ASN A 18 -54.79 -32.42 -55.20
N GLY A 19 -55.23 -33.47 -54.50
CA GLY A 19 -55.20 -33.53 -53.03
C GLY A 19 -56.39 -32.87 -52.32
N TYR A 20 -57.42 -32.41 -53.05
CA TYR A 20 -58.59 -31.76 -52.44
C TYR A 20 -59.74 -32.74 -52.21
N PHE A 21 -60.45 -32.58 -51.08
CA PHE A 21 -61.74 -33.25 -50.88
C PHE A 21 -62.83 -32.54 -51.66
N ASN A 22 -63.71 -33.30 -52.33
CA ASN A 22 -64.84 -32.74 -53.04
C ASN A 22 -66.06 -32.69 -52.10
N PHE A 23 -66.70 -31.52 -52.04
CA PHE A 23 -67.88 -31.27 -51.23
C PHE A 23 -69.08 -30.99 -52.14
N GLY A 24 -70.10 -31.85 -52.06
CA GLY A 24 -71.37 -31.65 -52.74
C GLY A 24 -72.44 -31.21 -51.75
N ILE A 25 -73.11 -30.10 -52.04
CA ILE A 25 -74.22 -29.60 -51.23
C ILE A 25 -75.42 -29.41 -52.15
N THR A 26 -76.50 -30.12 -51.84
CA THR A 26 -77.73 -30.05 -52.63
C THR A 26 -78.82 -29.44 -51.75
N PRO A 27 -79.35 -28.25 -52.10
CA PRO A 27 -80.52 -27.69 -51.44
C PRO A 27 -81.72 -28.62 -51.61
N SER A 28 -82.47 -28.86 -50.54
CA SER A 28 -83.71 -29.66 -50.59
C SER A 28 -84.95 -28.85 -50.98
N VAL A 29 -84.82 -27.53 -51.09
CA VAL A 29 -85.89 -26.58 -51.46
C VAL A 29 -85.36 -25.65 -52.54
N ILE A 30 -86.17 -25.33 -53.56
CA ILE A 30 -85.77 -24.45 -54.67
C ILE A 30 -86.18 -23.00 -54.34
N GLY A 31 -85.19 -22.10 -54.18
CA GLY A 31 -85.38 -20.64 -54.17
C GLY A 31 -84.81 -19.92 -52.94
N GLY A 32 -83.74 -19.16 -53.15
CA GLY A 32 -83.15 -18.22 -52.18
C GLY A 32 -81.61 -18.18 -52.22
N PRO A 33 -80.96 -17.07 -51.82
CA PRO A 33 -79.51 -17.06 -51.60
C PRO A 33 -79.18 -17.90 -50.36
N TYR A 34 -78.37 -18.94 -50.52
CA TYR A 34 -77.90 -19.76 -49.41
C TYR A 34 -76.49 -19.31 -49.02
N THR A 35 -76.31 -18.87 -47.76
CA THR A 35 -74.98 -18.61 -47.22
C THR A 35 -74.45 -19.89 -46.59
N LEU A 36 -73.34 -20.39 -47.12
CA LEU A 36 -72.69 -21.57 -46.58
C LEU A 36 -71.73 -21.18 -45.44
N HIS A 37 -72.01 -21.67 -44.24
CA HIS A 37 -71.07 -21.62 -43.13
C HIS A 37 -70.41 -22.99 -42.98
N TYR A 38 -69.08 -23.03 -43.01
CA TYR A 38 -68.30 -24.23 -42.71
C TYR A 38 -67.22 -23.88 -41.69
N SER A 39 -66.89 -24.85 -40.84
CA SER A 39 -65.77 -24.80 -39.91
C SER A 39 -64.91 -26.04 -40.09
N VAL A 40 -63.61 -25.87 -39.90
CA VAL A 40 -62.63 -26.96 -39.92
C VAL A 40 -62.00 -27.03 -38.53
N THR A 41 -61.97 -28.23 -37.95
CA THR A 41 -61.23 -28.54 -36.74
C THR A 41 -60.21 -29.62 -37.09
N SER A 42 -58.95 -29.38 -36.77
CA SER A 42 -57.85 -30.33 -36.98
C SER A 42 -56.82 -30.15 -35.88
N SER A 43 -56.16 -31.25 -35.51
CA SER A 43 -55.08 -31.29 -34.52
C SER A 43 -53.72 -30.81 -35.07
N SER A 44 -53.61 -30.53 -36.37
CA SER A 44 -52.34 -30.16 -37.01
C SER A 44 -52.53 -29.07 -38.07
N GLY A 45 -51.94 -27.88 -37.84
CA GLY A 45 -51.91 -26.77 -38.80
C GLY A 45 -52.69 -25.53 -38.33
N ASN A 46 -52.38 -24.37 -38.93
CA ASN A 46 -53.15 -23.13 -38.75
C ASN A 46 -54.12 -22.97 -39.92
N TYR A 47 -55.38 -22.66 -39.61
CA TYR A 47 -56.45 -22.56 -40.60
C TYR A 47 -57.04 -21.16 -40.62
N ALA A 48 -57.13 -20.57 -41.80
CA ALA A 48 -57.90 -19.36 -42.03
C ALA A 48 -59.02 -19.67 -43.02
N VAL A 49 -60.23 -19.17 -42.71
CA VAL A 49 -61.38 -19.23 -43.61
C VAL A 49 -61.74 -17.81 -44.04
N SER A 50 -61.73 -17.57 -45.34
CA SER A 50 -62.23 -16.33 -45.94
C SER A 50 -63.06 -16.69 -47.18
N HIS A 51 -64.25 -16.08 -47.31
CA HIS A 51 -65.24 -16.25 -48.38
C HIS A 51 -64.88 -17.31 -49.44
N ASN A 52 -65.33 -18.55 -49.20
CA ASN A 52 -65.19 -19.72 -50.08
C ASN A 52 -63.79 -20.34 -50.22
N THR A 53 -62.83 -19.96 -49.37
CA THR A 53 -61.45 -20.50 -49.39
C THR A 53 -60.99 -20.95 -48.01
N LEU A 54 -60.37 -22.13 -47.95
CA LEU A 54 -59.64 -22.65 -46.79
C LEU A 54 -58.15 -22.68 -47.12
N THR A 55 -57.36 -21.89 -46.41
CA THR A 55 -55.89 -21.94 -46.54
C THR A 55 -55.31 -22.74 -45.39
N VAL A 56 -54.51 -23.77 -45.71
CA VAL A 56 -53.74 -24.55 -44.74
C VAL A 56 -52.29 -24.15 -44.87
N THR A 57 -51.75 -23.49 -43.84
CA THR A 57 -50.32 -23.14 -43.81
C THR A 57 -49.57 -24.22 -43.05
N ALA A 58 -48.35 -24.53 -43.49
CA ALA A 58 -47.45 -25.43 -42.76
C ALA A 58 -47.29 -24.95 -41.30
N PRO A 59 -47.11 -25.88 -40.34
CA PRO A 59 -46.87 -25.51 -38.94
C PRO A 59 -45.69 -24.54 -38.84
N LEU A 60 -45.87 -23.47 -38.07
CA LEU A 60 -44.79 -22.52 -37.82
C LEU A 60 -43.67 -23.26 -37.07
N VAL A 61 -42.48 -23.34 -37.67
CA VAL A 61 -41.30 -23.92 -37.01
C VAL A 61 -40.82 -22.93 -35.96
N ILE A 62 -41.00 -23.28 -34.70
CA ILE A 62 -40.56 -22.49 -33.57
C ILE A 62 -39.23 -23.05 -33.07
N PRO A 63 -38.12 -22.29 -33.11
CA PRO A 63 -36.85 -22.71 -32.54
C PRO A 63 -36.95 -22.63 -31.01
N THR A 64 -37.43 -23.70 -30.38
CA THR A 64 -37.67 -23.74 -28.92
C THR A 64 -36.39 -23.53 -28.12
N ASP A 65 -35.22 -23.79 -28.69
CA ASP A 65 -33.89 -23.52 -28.10
C ASP A 65 -33.54 -22.02 -28.04
N LYS A 66 -34.31 -21.17 -28.73
CA LYS A 66 -34.17 -19.71 -28.73
C LYS A 66 -35.25 -19.00 -27.91
N ILE A 67 -36.15 -19.75 -27.30
CA ILE A 67 -37.24 -19.23 -26.47
C ILE A 67 -36.96 -19.59 -25.02
N LEU A 68 -37.08 -18.60 -24.14
CA LEU A 68 -36.88 -18.75 -22.71
C LEU A 68 -37.74 -19.88 -22.12
N GLU A 69 -37.16 -20.67 -21.24
CA GLU A 69 -37.81 -21.78 -20.56
C GLU A 69 -39.08 -21.29 -19.86
N GLY A 70 -40.16 -22.04 -20.04
CA GLY A 70 -41.50 -21.69 -19.52
C GLY A 70 -42.26 -20.66 -20.37
N VAL A 71 -41.63 -20.02 -21.37
CA VAL A 71 -42.34 -19.15 -22.31
C VAL A 71 -42.89 -19.99 -23.47
N SER A 72 -44.19 -19.90 -23.72
CA SER A 72 -44.86 -20.61 -24.82
C SER A 72 -45.11 -19.67 -26.00
N ILE A 73 -44.67 -20.08 -27.20
CA ILE A 73 -45.01 -19.42 -28.48
C ILE A 73 -45.63 -20.48 -29.38
N ALA A 74 -46.84 -20.20 -29.88
CA ALA A 74 -47.61 -21.12 -30.75
C ALA A 74 -47.77 -22.54 -30.17
N GLY A 75 -47.91 -22.66 -28.84
CA GLY A 75 -48.10 -23.93 -28.14
C GLY A 75 -46.81 -24.73 -27.90
N GLN A 76 -45.66 -24.26 -28.37
CA GLN A 76 -44.37 -24.86 -28.07
C GLN A 76 -43.69 -24.09 -26.93
N ILE A 77 -43.27 -24.82 -25.90
CA ILE A 77 -42.58 -24.26 -24.74
C ILE A 77 -41.10 -24.11 -25.08
N GLY A 78 -40.55 -22.94 -24.78
CA GLY A 78 -39.13 -22.67 -24.88
C GLY A 78 -38.31 -23.58 -23.98
N THR A 79 -37.09 -23.88 -24.42
CA THR A 79 -36.13 -24.73 -23.71
C THR A 79 -34.85 -23.97 -23.35
N MET A 80 -34.75 -22.68 -23.68
CA MET A 80 -33.60 -21.85 -23.33
C MET A 80 -33.60 -21.58 -21.82
N PRO A 81 -32.65 -22.12 -21.04
CA PRO A 81 -32.70 -22.03 -19.58
C PRO A 81 -32.79 -20.58 -19.08
N ASN A 82 -33.67 -20.33 -18.10
CA ASN A 82 -33.80 -19.00 -17.49
C ASN A 82 -32.75 -18.79 -16.39
N MET A 83 -31.53 -18.42 -16.82
CA MET A 83 -30.37 -18.22 -15.93
C MET A 83 -30.50 -17.00 -14.99
N ALA A 84 -31.52 -16.15 -15.15
CA ALA A 84 -31.80 -15.06 -14.21
C ALA A 84 -32.58 -15.52 -12.96
N THR A 85 -33.25 -16.67 -13.01
CA THR A 85 -34.10 -17.19 -11.92
C THR A 85 -33.72 -18.59 -11.44
N ALA A 86 -32.93 -19.34 -12.21
CA ALA A 86 -32.34 -20.63 -11.81
C ALA A 86 -31.19 -20.47 -10.78
N ASN A 87 -31.45 -19.79 -9.67
CA ASN A 87 -30.58 -19.74 -8.50
C ASN A 87 -31.39 -20.04 -7.24
N PRO A 88 -31.59 -21.32 -6.87
CA PRO A 88 -32.15 -21.68 -5.57
C PRO A 88 -31.05 -21.52 -4.52
N ASN A 89 -30.84 -20.28 -4.06
CA ASN A 89 -30.06 -19.87 -2.89
C ASN A 89 -28.56 -20.22 -2.89
N GLY A 90 -27.73 -19.26 -3.32
CA GLY A 90 -26.38 -19.08 -2.77
C GLY A 90 -25.37 -20.21 -3.03
N ILE A 91 -24.28 -19.90 -3.73
CA ILE A 91 -23.03 -20.67 -3.69
C ILE A 91 -23.17 -22.14 -4.21
N GLY A 92 -23.18 -22.31 -5.55
CA GLY A 92 -22.84 -23.57 -6.26
C GLY A 92 -23.99 -24.59 -6.36
N VAL A 93 -24.33 -25.14 -7.53
CA VAL A 93 -23.47 -25.99 -8.37
C VAL A 93 -23.74 -25.69 -9.85
N GLY A 94 -22.87 -24.86 -10.40
CA GLY A 94 -22.93 -24.30 -11.74
C GLY A 94 -21.92 -23.16 -11.84
N ARG A 95 -20.86 -23.23 -11.01
CA ARG A 95 -19.66 -22.48 -11.32
C ARG A 95 -19.25 -22.95 -12.71
N SER A 96 -18.85 -22.04 -13.59
CA SER A 96 -17.70 -22.37 -14.44
C SER A 96 -16.71 -23.09 -13.53
N LEU A 97 -16.45 -24.38 -13.71
CA LEU A 97 -15.69 -25.23 -12.77
C LEU A 97 -14.19 -24.83 -12.77
N ALA A 98 -13.92 -23.62 -12.29
CA ALA A 98 -12.97 -22.66 -12.81
C ALA A 98 -13.63 -21.77 -13.87
N LYS A 99 -13.71 -20.48 -13.56
CA LYS A 99 -13.35 -19.46 -14.54
C LYS A 99 -11.92 -19.86 -14.93
N GLU A 100 -11.77 -20.79 -15.88
CA GLU A 100 -10.45 -21.14 -16.38
C GLU A 100 -9.95 -19.82 -16.92
N TYR A 101 -8.99 -19.24 -16.24
CA TYR A 101 -8.22 -18.13 -16.75
C TYR A 101 -6.84 -18.70 -16.91
N TRP A 102 -6.30 -18.53 -18.09
CA TRP A 102 -4.93 -18.83 -18.36
C TRP A 102 -4.32 -17.54 -18.87
N THR A 103 -3.12 -17.24 -18.42
CA THR A 103 -2.32 -16.19 -19.04
C THR A 103 -1.39 -16.89 -20.01
N GLY A 104 -1.42 -16.48 -21.27
CA GLY A 104 -0.62 -17.08 -22.34
C GLY A 104 0.89 -16.79 -22.24
N GLY A 105 1.44 -16.68 -21.03
CA GLY A 105 2.83 -16.29 -20.79
C GLY A 105 3.11 -14.79 -20.93
N GLY A 106 2.11 -13.95 -21.21
CA GLY A 106 2.28 -12.51 -21.29
C GLY A 106 1.02 -11.82 -21.79
N SER A 107 0.43 -10.98 -20.94
CA SER A 107 -0.49 -9.92 -21.34
C SER A 107 -1.88 -10.29 -21.89
N THR A 108 -2.30 -11.55 -21.95
CA THR A 108 -3.66 -11.88 -22.42
C THR A 108 -4.40 -12.68 -21.37
N VAL A 109 -5.62 -12.26 -21.05
CA VAL A 109 -6.53 -12.99 -20.15
C VAL A 109 -7.58 -13.68 -21.01
N PHE A 110 -7.64 -15.00 -20.90
CA PHE A 110 -8.69 -15.80 -21.50
C PHE A 110 -9.81 -16.02 -20.48
N LEU A 111 -11.06 -15.91 -20.91
CA LEU A 111 -12.27 -16.10 -20.12
C LEU A 111 -13.22 -17.03 -20.86
N LYS A 112 -13.81 -17.99 -20.16
CA LYS A 112 -14.79 -18.90 -20.74
C LYS A 112 -16.21 -18.57 -20.24
N PRO A 113 -17.05 -17.88 -21.05
CA PRO A 113 -18.43 -17.59 -20.67
C PRO A 113 -19.27 -18.87 -20.58
N GLN A 114 -20.32 -18.83 -19.78
CA GLN A 114 -21.27 -19.93 -19.71
C GLN A 114 -22.10 -20.04 -21.00
N ARG A 115 -22.43 -21.27 -21.37
CA ARG A 115 -23.32 -21.55 -22.50
C ARG A 115 -24.65 -20.79 -22.33
N GLY A 116 -25.05 -20.02 -23.35
CA GLY A 116 -26.27 -19.19 -23.33
C GLY A 116 -26.03 -17.69 -23.13
N TYR A 117 -24.85 -17.26 -22.66
CA TYR A 117 -24.48 -15.83 -22.58
C TYR A 117 -23.77 -15.30 -23.84
N PHE A 118 -23.22 -16.19 -24.66
CA PHE A 118 -22.55 -15.89 -25.93
C PHE A 118 -23.03 -16.89 -27.01
N ASP A 119 -23.06 -16.46 -28.25
CA ASP A 119 -23.78 -17.07 -29.38
C ASP A 119 -23.17 -18.39 -29.92
N GLY A 120 -21.99 -18.80 -29.46
CA GLY A 120 -21.27 -19.95 -29.97
C GLY A 120 -20.72 -20.88 -28.89
N ALA A 121 -21.20 -22.12 -28.88
CA ALA A 121 -20.61 -23.33 -28.32
C ALA A 121 -19.38 -23.16 -27.40
N ASP A 122 -19.54 -23.20 -26.06
CA ASP A 122 -18.47 -23.40 -25.05
C ASP A 122 -17.05 -22.89 -25.41
N THR A 123 -16.96 -21.68 -26.00
CA THR A 123 -15.74 -21.12 -26.58
C THR A 123 -15.10 -20.09 -25.65
N TRP A 124 -13.81 -19.84 -25.84
CA TRP A 124 -13.04 -18.86 -25.09
C TRP A 124 -13.19 -17.46 -25.68
N THR A 125 -13.38 -16.45 -24.83
CA THR A 125 -13.15 -15.05 -25.17
C THR A 125 -11.83 -14.58 -24.57
N TYR A 126 -11.22 -13.55 -25.15
CA TYR A 126 -9.93 -13.04 -24.68
C TYR A 126 -9.91 -11.52 -24.64
N VAL A 127 -9.09 -10.98 -23.75
CA VAL A 127 -8.76 -9.56 -23.70
C VAL A 127 -7.25 -9.40 -23.64
N ASN A 128 -6.71 -8.57 -24.54
CA ASN A 128 -5.33 -8.13 -24.44
C ASN A 128 -5.21 -7.11 -23.30
N ALA A 129 -4.47 -7.49 -22.27
CA ALA A 129 -4.12 -6.75 -21.08
C ALA A 129 -2.59 -6.56 -21.04
N PRO A 130 -2.01 -5.66 -21.87
CA PRO A 130 -0.56 -5.45 -21.98
C PRO A 130 0.11 -5.10 -20.65
N ASN A 131 -0.67 -4.60 -19.68
CA ASN A 131 -0.21 -4.20 -18.37
C ASN A 131 -0.36 -5.27 -17.28
N LEU A 132 -0.83 -6.48 -17.60
CA LEU A 132 -0.88 -7.62 -16.66
C LEU A 132 0.50 -8.27 -16.53
N LEU A 133 1.46 -7.49 -16.05
CA LEU A 133 2.84 -7.89 -15.82
C LEU A 133 3.07 -8.04 -14.31
N PRO A 134 3.91 -9.01 -13.87
CA PRO A 134 4.31 -9.12 -12.46
C PRO A 134 4.79 -7.79 -11.87
N SER A 135 5.53 -6.99 -12.66
CA SER A 135 6.07 -5.69 -12.26
C SER A 135 5.02 -4.60 -12.00
N ASN A 136 3.78 -4.79 -12.45
CA ASN A 136 2.68 -3.84 -12.23
C ASN A 136 1.75 -4.27 -11.09
N ILE A 137 1.94 -5.47 -10.54
CA ILE A 137 1.10 -6.05 -9.48
C ILE A 137 1.91 -6.06 -8.19
N LYS A 138 1.31 -5.56 -7.09
CA LYS A 138 1.95 -5.50 -5.76
C LYS A 138 2.52 -6.87 -5.36
N GLN A 139 3.72 -6.86 -4.75
CA GLN A 139 4.41 -8.08 -4.35
C GLN A 139 3.51 -9.03 -3.56
N GLY A 140 3.48 -10.29 -3.98
CA GLY A 140 2.71 -11.35 -3.32
C GLY A 140 1.21 -11.37 -3.65
N VAL A 141 0.69 -10.38 -4.38
CA VAL A 141 -0.69 -10.40 -4.86
C VAL A 141 -0.78 -11.28 -6.10
N ASN A 142 -1.69 -12.27 -6.10
CA ASN A 142 -1.99 -13.08 -7.27
C ASN A 142 -3.20 -12.50 -8.00
N LEU A 143 -3.01 -12.12 -9.27
CA LEU A 143 -4.07 -11.67 -10.15
C LEU A 143 -4.07 -12.55 -11.40
N PHE A 144 -5.09 -13.41 -11.52
CA PHE A 144 -5.24 -14.34 -12.64
C PHE A 144 -4.01 -15.24 -12.88
N GLY A 145 -3.36 -15.71 -11.81
CA GLY A 145 -2.19 -16.59 -11.89
C GLY A 145 -0.85 -15.84 -12.05
N VAL A 146 -0.89 -14.53 -12.31
CA VAL A 146 0.30 -13.67 -12.32
C VAL A 146 0.55 -13.20 -10.89
N THR A 147 1.68 -13.64 -10.30
CA THR A 147 2.08 -13.19 -8.96
C THR A 147 2.88 -11.91 -9.09
N GLY A 148 2.47 -10.89 -8.34
CA GLY A 148 3.10 -9.59 -8.36
C GLY A 148 4.51 -9.57 -7.79
N THR A 149 5.34 -8.70 -8.37
CA THR A 149 6.72 -8.39 -7.97
C THR A 149 6.92 -6.89 -7.70
N TYR A 150 5.88 -6.06 -7.88
CA TYR A 150 5.97 -4.63 -7.63
C TYR A 150 6.10 -4.34 -6.13
N LEU A 151 7.25 -3.82 -5.70
CA LEU A 151 7.51 -3.46 -4.31
C LEU A 151 6.89 -2.11 -3.91
N GLY A 152 6.24 -1.40 -4.84
CA GLY A 152 5.93 0.02 -4.69
C GLY A 152 7.05 0.90 -5.25
N THR A 153 6.74 2.16 -5.53
CA THR A 153 7.77 3.19 -5.70
C THR A 153 8.40 3.38 -4.33
N VAL A 154 9.72 3.22 -4.20
CA VAL A 154 10.41 3.60 -2.97
C VAL A 154 10.10 5.09 -2.76
N PRO A 155 9.67 5.53 -1.56
CA PRO A 155 9.32 6.92 -1.34
C PRO A 155 10.50 7.81 -1.75
N THR A 156 10.30 8.61 -2.80
CA THR A 156 11.29 9.57 -3.31
C THR A 156 11.40 10.79 -2.41
N HIS A 157 10.65 10.82 -1.31
CA HIS A 157 10.77 11.81 -0.26
C HIS A 157 10.51 11.18 1.12
N GLY A 158 11.30 11.52 2.12
CA GLY A 158 11.18 10.97 3.47
C GLY A 158 12.20 11.52 4.45
N SER A 159 12.15 11.05 5.70
CA SER A 159 13.18 11.36 6.69
C SER A 159 13.47 10.18 7.62
N LYS A 160 14.69 10.13 8.15
CA LYS A 160 15.14 9.15 9.13
C LYS A 160 16.09 9.79 10.13
N GLU A 161 15.93 9.41 11.39
CA GLU A 161 16.65 9.98 12.52
C GLU A 161 17.38 8.90 13.33
N TRP A 162 18.58 9.25 13.80
CA TRP A 162 19.40 8.47 14.72
C TRP A 162 19.87 9.36 15.89
N THR A 163 19.55 8.93 17.11
CA THR A 163 19.88 9.65 18.35
C THR A 163 20.72 8.84 19.34
N THR A 164 20.80 7.52 19.13
CA THR A 164 21.62 6.64 19.97
C THR A 164 23.04 6.56 19.39
N PRO A 165 24.10 6.79 20.19
CA PRO A 165 25.47 6.67 19.73
C PRO A 165 25.77 5.34 19.07
N GLY A 166 26.58 5.37 18.01
CA GLY A 166 26.98 4.16 17.29
C GLY A 166 27.10 4.37 15.79
N THR A 167 27.32 3.25 15.10
CA THR A 167 27.48 3.20 13.64
C THR A 167 26.24 2.57 13.01
N TYR A 168 25.72 3.20 11.97
CA TYR A 168 24.57 2.74 11.20
C TYR A 168 24.87 2.88 9.70
N SER A 169 23.95 2.36 8.88
CA SER A 169 23.97 2.54 7.44
C SER A 169 22.63 3.09 6.94
N PHE A 170 22.69 3.91 5.90
CA PHE A 170 21.52 4.41 5.17
C PHE A 170 21.66 4.05 3.69
N THR A 171 20.71 3.29 3.16
CA THR A 171 20.62 3.03 1.72
C THR A 171 19.76 4.11 1.07
N VAL A 172 20.34 4.82 0.12
CA VAL A 172 19.67 5.87 -0.65
C VAL A 172 18.55 5.23 -1.48
N PRO A 173 17.30 5.69 -1.32
CA PRO A 173 16.16 5.20 -2.10
C PRO A 173 16.35 5.35 -3.61
N GLU A 174 15.66 4.50 -4.37
CA GLU A 174 15.58 4.65 -5.81
C GLU A 174 14.99 6.01 -6.21
N GLY A 175 15.57 6.65 -7.22
CA GLY A 175 15.15 7.98 -7.71
C GLY A 175 15.64 9.17 -6.90
N VAL A 176 16.40 8.98 -5.81
CA VAL A 176 16.99 10.05 -5.00
C VAL A 176 18.43 10.34 -5.45
N ASN A 177 18.70 11.58 -5.87
CA ASN A 177 20.03 12.04 -6.30
C ASN A 177 20.67 13.06 -5.35
N SER A 178 19.94 13.49 -4.33
CA SER A 178 20.43 14.42 -3.31
C SER A 178 19.69 14.17 -1.99
N ILE A 179 20.37 14.34 -0.88
CA ILE A 179 19.77 14.32 0.46
C ILE A 179 20.16 15.59 1.23
N PHE A 180 19.33 15.98 2.20
CA PHE A 180 19.71 16.92 3.23
C PHE A 180 20.05 16.17 4.52
N ALA A 181 21.24 16.39 5.06
CA ALA A 181 21.64 15.81 6.33
C ALA A 181 21.82 16.90 7.39
N LEU A 182 21.09 16.77 8.50
CA LEU A 182 21.37 17.49 9.74
C LEU A 182 22.28 16.61 10.59
N ILE A 183 23.45 17.12 10.93
CA ILE A 183 24.47 16.41 11.71
C ILE A 183 24.76 17.22 12.95
N GLN A 184 24.65 16.58 14.10
CA GLN A 184 24.98 17.12 15.41
C GLN A 184 25.91 16.16 16.14
N ALA A 185 27.08 16.65 16.53
CA ALA A 185 28.05 15.89 17.30
C ALA A 185 27.71 15.85 18.79
N GLY A 186 28.33 14.93 19.52
CA GLY A 186 28.19 14.87 20.98
C GLY A 186 28.86 16.07 21.66
N GLY A 187 28.30 16.51 22.78
CA GLY A 187 28.94 17.48 23.67
C GLY A 187 30.05 16.85 24.51
N GLY A 188 31.03 17.62 24.93
CA GLY A 188 32.06 17.18 25.87
C GLY A 188 31.52 17.11 27.30
N GLY A 189 32.08 16.24 28.13
CA GLY A 189 31.74 16.14 29.55
C GLY A 189 32.28 17.32 30.36
N GLY A 190 31.63 17.64 31.48
CA GLY A 190 32.13 18.64 32.43
C GLY A 190 33.35 18.12 33.20
N GLY A 191 34.23 19.01 33.64
CA GLY A 191 35.38 18.65 34.46
C GLY A 191 34.98 18.31 35.91
N GLY A 192 35.72 17.39 36.52
CA GLY A 192 35.58 17.06 37.94
C GLY A 192 36.14 18.16 38.84
N ASN A 193 35.86 18.08 40.15
CA ASN A 193 36.27 19.09 41.12
C ASN A 193 37.33 18.59 42.11
N THR A 194 38.15 19.52 42.61
CA THR A 194 39.01 19.33 43.78
C THR A 194 38.31 19.93 45.02
N PRO A 195 38.00 19.13 46.06
CA PRO A 195 37.36 19.62 47.28
C PRO A 195 38.12 20.81 47.90
N GLY A 196 37.40 21.89 48.21
CA GLY A 196 37.97 23.12 48.77
C GLY A 196 38.62 24.06 47.75
N GLN A 197 38.48 23.80 46.45
CA GLN A 197 38.96 24.65 45.36
C GLN A 197 37.85 25.11 44.40
N VAL A 198 38.24 25.66 43.25
CA VAL A 198 37.35 26.13 42.18
C VAL A 198 36.62 24.93 41.54
N GLY A 199 35.34 25.09 41.23
CA GLY A 199 34.56 24.08 40.52
C GLY A 199 35.16 23.72 39.14
N GLY A 200 34.82 22.54 38.63
CA GLY A 200 35.26 22.10 37.30
C GLY A 200 34.67 22.96 36.18
N GLY A 201 35.39 23.09 35.06
CA GLY A 201 34.87 23.77 33.87
C GLY A 201 33.77 22.97 33.18
N GLY A 202 32.79 23.65 32.57
CA GLY A 202 31.77 22.98 31.75
C GLY A 202 32.38 22.43 30.45
N GLY A 203 31.86 21.32 29.94
CA GLY A 203 32.24 20.81 28.62
C GLY A 203 31.69 21.67 27.48
N GLY A 204 32.34 21.65 26.32
CA GLY A 204 31.87 22.36 25.13
C GLY A 204 30.70 21.64 24.46
N GLY A 205 29.79 22.39 23.82
CA GLY A 205 28.73 21.79 23.01
C GLY A 205 29.29 21.17 21.73
N GLY A 206 28.65 20.13 21.18
CA GLY A 206 29.02 19.53 19.90
C GLY A 206 28.73 20.46 18.71
N GLY A 207 29.48 20.27 17.62
CA GLY A 207 29.27 20.97 16.36
C GLY A 207 27.94 20.59 15.71
N TYR A 208 27.37 21.52 14.94
CA TYR A 208 26.14 21.34 14.18
C TYR A 208 26.35 21.74 12.72
N GLY A 209 25.74 21.00 11.79
CA GLY A 209 25.82 21.28 10.36
C GLY A 209 24.62 20.77 9.58
N VAL A 210 24.24 21.50 8.53
CA VAL A 210 23.24 21.05 7.54
C VAL A 210 23.94 20.95 6.20
N PHE A 211 23.80 19.80 5.55
CA PHE A 211 24.53 19.47 4.32
C PHE A 211 23.56 19.09 3.21
N SER A 212 23.77 19.64 2.03
CA SER A 212 23.21 19.09 0.79
C SER A 212 24.24 18.10 0.24
N ILE A 213 23.88 16.82 0.20
CA ILE A 213 24.81 15.73 -0.14
C ILE A 213 24.34 15.11 -1.46
N PRO A 214 25.14 15.23 -2.55
CA PRO A 214 24.85 14.50 -3.78
C PRO A 214 25.01 13.01 -3.53
N VAL A 215 24.05 12.23 -4.00
CA VAL A 215 24.01 10.77 -3.83
C VAL A 215 23.60 10.08 -5.12
N THR A 216 23.84 8.77 -5.19
CA THR A 216 23.32 7.91 -6.25
C THR A 216 22.23 6.98 -5.68
N PRO A 217 21.14 6.71 -6.41
CA PRO A 217 20.18 5.68 -6.05
C PRO A 217 20.85 4.35 -5.68
N GLY A 218 20.44 3.74 -4.57
CA GLY A 218 21.00 2.50 -4.04
C GLY A 218 22.34 2.64 -3.30
N GLN A 219 22.96 3.83 -3.28
CA GLN A 219 24.20 4.08 -2.54
C GLN A 219 24.00 3.82 -1.04
N ILE A 220 24.98 3.16 -0.39
CA ILE A 220 24.98 2.95 1.05
C ILE A 220 25.91 3.98 1.70
N LEU A 221 25.34 4.85 2.55
CA LEU A 221 26.07 5.86 3.31
C LEU A 221 26.32 5.36 4.74
N PRO A 222 27.56 5.43 5.24
CA PRO A 222 27.84 5.22 6.66
C PRO A 222 27.31 6.40 7.46
N ILE A 223 26.69 6.10 8.59
CA ILE A 223 26.16 7.08 9.54
C ILE A 223 26.84 6.84 10.88
N VAL A 224 27.36 7.90 11.50
CA VAL A 224 27.92 7.85 12.85
C VAL A 224 27.18 8.85 13.72
N VAL A 225 26.68 8.38 14.86
CA VAL A 225 26.19 9.23 15.94
C VAL A 225 27.24 9.24 17.04
N GLY A 226 27.84 10.41 17.28
CA GLY A 226 28.84 10.58 18.32
C GLY A 226 28.24 10.44 19.72
N SER A 227 28.98 9.80 20.63
CA SER A 227 28.61 9.76 22.05
C SER A 227 28.80 11.11 22.72
N GLY A 228 28.09 11.35 23.81
CA GLY A 228 28.49 12.39 24.75
C GLY A 228 29.83 12.05 25.40
N GLY A 229 30.62 13.06 25.74
CA GLY A 229 31.82 12.89 26.54
C GLY A 229 31.46 12.63 28.00
N LEU A 230 32.13 11.66 28.64
CA LEU A 230 31.92 11.38 30.06
C LEU A 230 32.41 12.53 30.93
N GLY A 231 31.70 12.76 32.03
CA GLY A 231 32.10 13.69 33.07
C GLY A 231 33.43 13.32 33.73
N GLY A 232 34.18 14.33 34.14
CA GLY A 232 35.40 14.17 34.92
C GLY A 232 35.08 13.83 36.37
N THR A 233 35.87 12.96 36.96
CA THR A 233 35.75 12.52 38.36
C THR A 233 36.38 13.49 39.35
N ILE A 234 35.84 13.53 40.58
CA ILE A 234 36.47 14.26 41.70
C ILE A 234 37.80 13.70 42.16
N ASN A 235 38.57 14.56 42.85
CA ASN A 235 39.57 14.10 43.80
C ASN A 235 38.91 13.28 44.91
N TYR A 236 39.44 12.08 45.15
CA TYR A 236 39.08 11.29 46.32
C TYR A 236 40.35 10.88 47.08
N TYR A 237 40.31 10.96 48.41
CA TYR A 237 41.36 10.44 49.26
C TYR A 237 41.11 8.96 49.55
N ASP A 238 41.97 8.07 49.04
CA ASP A 238 41.82 6.62 49.19
C ASP A 238 42.36 6.07 50.53
N GLY A 239 42.83 6.95 51.42
CA GLY A 239 43.49 6.58 52.68
C GLY A 239 45.01 6.54 52.60
N SER A 240 45.59 6.64 51.40
CA SER A 240 47.03 6.66 51.17
C SER A 240 47.49 7.85 50.31
N LYS A 241 46.68 8.27 49.33
CA LYS A 241 46.94 9.42 48.45
C LYS A 241 45.63 10.10 48.01
N TRP A 242 45.75 11.37 47.67
CA TRP A 242 44.71 12.09 46.94
C TRP A 242 44.84 11.75 45.44
N THR A 243 43.78 11.23 44.82
CA THR A 243 43.69 11.17 43.35
C THR A 243 43.39 12.57 42.82
N GLY A 244 43.96 12.92 41.66
CA GLY A 244 43.74 14.20 40.98
C GLY A 244 42.44 14.21 40.17
N ALA A 245 41.82 15.38 40.02
CA ALA A 245 40.50 15.54 39.45
C ALA A 245 40.69 15.42 37.95
N THR A 246 39.78 14.72 37.30
CA THR A 246 39.95 14.44 35.87
C THR A 246 39.19 15.45 35.03
N ALA A 247 39.74 15.75 33.86
CA ALA A 247 39.01 16.50 32.85
C ALA A 247 37.80 15.68 32.38
N GLY A 248 36.76 16.35 31.93
CA GLY A 248 35.72 15.69 31.14
C GLY A 248 36.32 15.12 29.85
N GLN A 249 35.70 14.08 29.32
CA GLN A 249 36.09 13.52 28.03
C GLN A 249 35.47 14.34 26.88
N ASP A 250 36.12 14.30 25.73
CA ASP A 250 35.59 14.89 24.50
C ASP A 250 34.34 14.13 24.02
N GLY A 251 33.40 14.85 23.43
CA GLY A 251 32.28 14.27 22.71
C GLY A 251 32.73 13.61 21.41
N GLY A 252 31.98 12.60 20.97
CA GLY A 252 32.21 11.93 19.70
C GLY A 252 31.75 12.77 18.51
N ASN A 253 32.44 12.64 17.39
CA ASN A 253 32.02 13.20 16.11
C ASN A 253 30.77 12.48 15.58
N SER A 254 29.93 13.21 14.85
CA SER A 254 28.83 12.62 14.08
C SER A 254 29.05 12.83 12.59
N SER A 255 28.58 11.92 11.74
CA SER A 255 28.79 11.99 10.30
C SER A 255 27.71 11.30 9.45
N VAL A 256 27.62 11.75 8.19
CA VAL A 256 26.94 11.10 7.07
C VAL A 256 27.92 11.04 5.91
N GLY A 257 28.40 9.85 5.57
CA GLY A 257 29.48 9.70 4.59
C GLY A 257 30.74 10.46 5.03
N SER A 258 31.24 11.34 4.16
CA SER A 258 32.40 12.21 4.43
C SER A 258 32.06 13.51 5.16
N TYR A 259 30.77 13.85 5.31
CA TYR A 259 30.33 15.06 5.97
C TYR A 259 30.26 14.81 7.47
N SER A 260 30.94 15.63 8.26
CA SER A 260 31.03 15.44 9.71
C SER A 260 30.93 16.76 10.48
N CYS A 261 30.53 16.64 11.73
CA CYS A 261 30.62 17.68 12.75
C CYS A 261 31.45 17.15 13.90
N THR A 262 32.29 18.02 14.48
CA THR A 262 33.21 17.60 15.54
C THR A 262 32.55 17.67 16.91
N GLY A 263 32.87 16.71 17.77
CA GLY A 263 32.40 16.72 19.15
C GLY A 263 32.97 17.89 19.96
N GLY A 264 32.27 18.27 21.02
CA GLY A 264 32.73 19.30 21.95
C GLY A 264 33.88 18.79 22.81
N LYS A 265 34.77 19.69 23.23
CA LYS A 265 35.88 19.33 24.13
C LYS A 265 35.41 19.20 25.57
N GLY A 266 36.03 18.27 26.30
CA GLY A 266 35.78 18.13 27.74
C GLY A 266 36.21 19.36 28.55
N GLY A 267 35.55 19.57 29.69
CA GLY A 267 35.87 20.65 30.62
C GLY A 267 37.10 20.34 31.47
N SER A 268 37.89 21.38 31.82
CA SER A 268 39.08 21.23 32.67
C SER A 268 38.70 20.89 34.12
N PRO A 269 39.54 20.13 34.86
CA PRO A 269 39.31 19.84 36.27
C PRO A 269 39.45 21.07 37.15
N GLY A 270 38.72 21.07 38.28
CA GLY A 270 38.76 22.10 39.32
C GLY A 270 40.13 22.17 40.01
N GLY A 271 40.66 23.39 40.16
CA GLY A 271 42.03 23.65 40.61
C GLY A 271 43.00 24.08 39.50
N SER A 272 42.65 23.81 38.24
CA SER A 272 43.32 24.37 37.06
C SER A 272 42.59 25.64 36.61
N TYR A 273 43.06 26.82 37.04
CA TYR A 273 42.61 28.10 36.48
C TYR A 273 42.81 28.11 34.93
N PRO A 274 41.84 28.57 34.09
CA PRO A 274 40.38 28.58 34.27
C PRO A 274 39.61 28.43 32.91
N TYR A 275 39.59 27.25 32.28
CA TYR A 275 38.92 27.12 30.96
C TYR A 275 37.84 26.03 30.94
N GLY A 276 36.62 26.43 30.54
CA GLY A 276 35.61 25.50 30.05
C GLY A 276 36.07 24.86 28.74
N GLY A 277 35.54 23.68 28.45
CA GLY A 277 35.82 22.95 27.22
C GLY A 277 35.40 23.76 26.00
N LEU A 278 36.28 23.83 25.00
CA LEU A 278 35.97 24.47 23.73
C LEU A 278 34.79 23.78 23.05
N GLY A 279 33.90 24.56 22.44
CA GLY A 279 32.82 24.02 21.62
C GLY A 279 33.35 23.31 20.37
N GLY A 280 32.62 22.30 19.92
CA GLY A 280 32.88 21.56 18.70
C GLY A 280 32.63 22.44 17.47
N ILE A 281 33.47 22.27 16.45
CA ILE A 281 33.38 22.98 15.18
C ILE A 281 32.31 22.31 14.29
N GLY A 282 31.40 23.12 13.77
CA GLY A 282 30.47 22.78 12.68
C GLY A 282 31.04 23.17 11.31
N ASN A 283 30.46 22.68 10.22
CA ASN A 283 30.87 23.08 8.86
C ASN A 283 30.21 24.43 8.46
N SER A 284 30.68 25.05 7.37
CA SER A 284 30.37 26.37 6.79
C SER A 284 28.89 26.81 6.75
N TYR A 285 27.93 25.89 6.88
CA TYR A 285 26.49 26.18 6.90
C TYR A 285 25.81 25.93 8.26
N GLY A 286 26.57 25.61 9.32
CA GLY A 286 26.06 25.32 10.66
C GLY A 286 26.70 26.16 11.77
N ARG A 287 26.04 26.24 12.92
CA ARG A 287 26.58 26.90 14.11
C ARG A 287 27.62 26.00 14.78
N ASN A 288 28.75 26.57 15.18
CA ASN A 288 29.66 25.91 16.11
C ASN A 288 28.94 25.63 17.43
N GLY A 289 29.32 24.55 18.09
CA GLY A 289 28.99 24.38 19.50
C GLY A 289 29.56 25.57 20.28
N THR A 290 28.83 26.00 21.30
CA THR A 290 29.36 27.06 22.18
C THR A 290 30.37 26.44 23.15
N PRO A 291 31.43 27.16 23.53
CA PRO A 291 32.30 26.75 24.63
C PRO A 291 31.51 26.62 25.94
N GLY A 292 31.92 25.68 26.79
CA GLY A 292 31.47 25.65 28.19
C GLY A 292 32.02 26.85 28.95
N THR A 293 31.34 27.23 30.02
CA THR A 293 31.83 28.31 30.90
C THR A 293 32.84 27.77 31.89
N GLN A 294 33.63 28.69 32.43
CA GLN A 294 34.50 28.44 33.56
C GLN A 294 33.68 28.04 34.80
N GLY A 295 34.24 27.20 35.68
CA GLY A 295 33.76 27.02 37.05
C GLY A 295 34.13 28.21 37.94
N GLU A 296 33.27 28.54 38.88
CA GLU A 296 33.43 29.70 39.77
C GLU A 296 33.91 29.28 41.16
N TYR A 297 34.64 30.20 41.81
CA TYR A 297 35.07 30.06 43.20
C TYR A 297 34.15 30.87 44.11
N TYR A 298 33.54 30.24 45.12
CA TYR A 298 32.76 30.92 46.16
C TYR A 298 33.32 30.55 47.54
N SER A 299 33.81 31.56 48.28
CA SER A 299 34.40 31.38 49.62
C SER A 299 33.39 30.89 50.68
N PRO A 300 33.82 30.13 51.71
CA PRO A 300 35.13 29.48 51.90
C PRO A 300 35.10 27.97 51.57
N SER A 301 34.07 27.46 50.89
CA SER A 301 33.91 26.01 50.67
C SER A 301 33.07 25.61 49.43
N ASN A 302 32.64 26.57 48.60
CA ASN A 302 31.53 26.36 47.67
C ASN A 302 31.86 26.84 46.23
N GLY A 303 32.79 26.23 45.51
CA GLY A 303 32.85 26.38 44.05
C GLY A 303 31.58 25.89 43.33
N LEU A 304 31.13 26.63 42.31
CA LEU A 304 30.07 26.24 41.37
C LEU A 304 30.71 25.70 40.10
N GLY A 305 30.15 24.63 39.56
CA GLY A 305 30.59 24.07 38.28
C GLY A 305 30.25 24.98 37.11
N GLY A 306 31.12 25.00 36.10
CA GLY A 306 30.86 25.75 34.87
C GLY A 306 29.69 25.16 34.09
N ALA A 307 28.87 26.01 33.48
CA ALA A 307 27.78 25.59 32.61
C ALA A 307 28.35 24.94 31.34
N GLY A 308 27.72 23.85 30.91
CA GLY A 308 28.05 23.22 29.64
C GLY A 308 27.68 24.12 28.45
N GLY A 309 28.46 24.01 27.37
CA GLY A 309 28.19 24.69 26.12
C GLY A 309 26.85 24.26 25.54
N MET A 310 26.02 25.21 25.14
CA MET A 310 24.70 24.96 24.59
C MET A 310 24.76 24.63 23.10
N ASN A 311 23.98 23.60 22.71
CA ASN A 311 23.49 23.32 21.37
C ASN A 311 22.21 22.46 21.50
N ASN A 312 21.31 22.45 20.51
CA ASN A 312 19.97 21.86 20.63
C ASN A 312 19.94 20.36 21.03
N TYR A 313 20.91 19.54 20.64
CA TYR A 313 20.98 18.11 21.00
C TYR A 313 22.38 17.65 21.46
N GLY A 314 23.39 18.50 21.43
CA GLY A 314 24.78 18.18 21.78
C GLY A 314 25.32 19.12 22.86
N THR A 315 24.56 19.35 23.92
CA THR A 315 25.01 20.19 25.03
C THR A 315 26.23 19.59 25.72
N GLY A 316 27.18 20.43 26.11
CA GLY A 316 28.25 20.00 27.00
C GLY A 316 27.71 19.70 28.39
N GLY A 317 28.43 18.87 29.13
CA GLY A 317 28.15 18.59 30.53
C GLY A 317 28.51 19.78 31.42
N MET A 318 27.74 20.00 32.49
CA MET A 318 28.13 20.95 33.53
C MET A 318 29.34 20.41 34.30
N GLY A 319 30.29 21.28 34.63
CA GLY A 319 31.37 20.92 35.56
C GLY A 319 30.82 20.65 36.95
N SER A 320 31.59 19.98 37.79
CA SER A 320 31.15 19.76 39.17
C SER A 320 31.32 20.98 40.07
N GLY A 321 30.35 21.19 40.95
CA GLY A 321 30.44 22.07 42.11
C GLY A 321 31.03 21.38 43.35
N THR A 322 31.05 22.10 44.47
CA THR A 322 31.43 21.62 45.81
C THR A 322 30.21 21.71 46.70
N TYR A 323 29.54 20.58 46.94
CA TYR A 323 28.77 20.40 48.17
C TYR A 323 29.56 19.41 49.05
N SER A 324 29.75 19.80 50.31
CA SER A 324 30.73 19.34 51.30
C SER A 324 30.75 17.84 51.66
N THR A 325 30.13 16.93 50.92
CA THR A 325 30.10 15.49 51.22
C THR A 325 30.24 14.67 49.94
N LYS A 326 30.90 13.50 50.04
CA LYS A 326 31.33 12.54 48.99
C LYS A 326 30.32 12.15 47.89
N GLU A 327 29.10 12.68 47.89
CA GLU A 327 27.99 12.14 47.10
C GLU A 327 27.61 12.98 45.86
N ASN A 328 28.33 14.08 45.56
CA ASN A 328 27.81 15.09 44.60
C ASN A 328 28.87 15.76 43.69
N GLY A 329 29.86 15.03 43.19
CA GLY A 329 31.11 15.65 42.72
C GLY A 329 31.58 15.44 41.28
N ASP A 330 31.02 14.51 40.51
CA ASP A 330 31.53 14.30 39.16
C ASP A 330 30.95 15.34 38.21
N GLY A 331 31.72 15.73 37.20
CA GLY A 331 31.19 16.50 36.09
C GLY A 331 30.05 15.72 35.43
N ASN A 332 29.09 16.42 34.84
CA ASN A 332 28.03 15.77 34.09
C ASN A 332 28.56 15.29 32.74
N ASP A 333 27.99 14.21 32.24
CA ASP A 333 28.20 13.78 30.85
C ASP A 333 27.65 14.82 29.87
N GLY A 334 28.28 14.90 28.70
CA GLY A 334 27.74 15.63 27.57
C GLY A 334 26.57 14.89 26.92
N SER A 335 25.72 15.61 26.19
CA SER A 335 24.65 15.00 25.41
C SER A 335 25.21 14.26 24.18
N CYS A 336 24.58 13.15 23.83
CA CYS A 336 24.88 12.40 22.61
C CYS A 336 24.52 13.19 21.36
N GLY A 337 25.18 12.88 20.24
CA GLY A 337 24.89 13.47 18.95
C GLY A 337 23.53 13.06 18.38
N ARG A 338 23.18 13.66 17.24
CA ARG A 338 21.96 13.37 16.48
C ARG A 338 22.25 13.49 14.99
N VAL A 339 21.73 12.57 14.20
CA VAL A 339 21.76 12.65 12.74
C VAL A 339 20.35 12.52 12.20
N VAL A 340 19.96 13.40 11.28
CA VAL A 340 18.69 13.31 10.55
C VAL A 340 18.99 13.43 9.06
N VAL A 341 18.49 12.49 8.27
CA VAL A 341 18.57 12.53 6.81
C VAL A 341 17.18 12.75 6.26
N PHE A 342 17.06 13.68 5.32
CA PHE A 342 15.89 13.94 4.49
C PHE A 342 16.25 13.62 3.05
N TRP A 343 15.41 12.89 2.35
CA TRP A 343 15.53 12.60 0.92
C TRP A 343 14.24 12.98 0.22
#